data_AF-A0A6G3X7N1-F1
#
_entry.id   AF-A0A6G3X7N1-F1
#
_cell.length_a   1.000
_cell.length_b   1.000
_cell.length_c   1.000
_cell.angle_alpha   90.00
_cell.angle_beta   90.00
_cell.angle_gamma   90.00
#
_symmetry.space_group_name_H-M   'P 1'
#
loop_
_entity.id
_entity.type
_entity.pdbx_description
1 polymer ?
#
loop_
_entity_poly.entity_id
_entity_poly.type
_entity_poly.pdbx_seq_one_letter_code
_entity_poly.pdbx_strand_id
1 'polypeptide(L)' 'MTQTSQRPLRVLAAMSGGVDSAVAAARAVEAGHDVTGVHLALSANPQSFRTGARGCCTIEDSRDARRAADVIGIPFYVWD' A
#
# COMPACT_ATOMS: atom_id res chain seq x y z
N MET A 1 12.18 13.55 -24.84
CA MET A 1 12.08 12.52 -23.79
C MET A 1 11.23 11.39 -24.34
N THR A 2 11.87 10.31 -24.76
CA THR A 2 11.24 9.11 -25.31
C THR A 2 10.43 8.43 -24.22
N GLN A 3 9.11 8.56 -24.26
CA GLN A 3 8.21 7.73 -23.48
C GLN A 3 8.24 6.34 -24.11
N THR A 4 9.07 5.45 -23.58
CA THR A 4 9.05 4.03 -23.92
C THR A 4 7.64 3.53 -23.64
N SER A 5 6.95 3.05 -24.68
CA SER A 5 5.64 2.41 -24.54
C SER A 5 5.81 1.15 -23.70
N GLN A 6 5.73 1.30 -22.38
CA GLN A 6 5.71 0.20 -21.43
C GLN A 6 4.28 -0.30 -21.40
N ARG A 7 4.08 -1.59 -21.74
CA ARG A 7 2.78 -2.23 -21.58
C ARG A 7 2.35 -2.12 -20.10
N PRO A 8 1.06 -1.87 -19.83
CA PRO A 8 0.56 -1.83 -18.46
C PRO A 8 0.87 -3.15 -17.76
N LEU A 9 1.58 -3.06 -16.63
CA LEU A 9 1.92 -4.20 -15.78
C LEU A 9 0.84 -4.36 -14.71
N ARG A 10 0.72 -5.58 -14.19
CA ARG A 10 -0.02 -5.84 -12.95
C ARG A 10 0.93 -5.67 -11.77
N VAL A 11 0.57 -4.79 -10.84
CA VAL A 11 1.40 -4.39 -9.71
C VAL A 11 0.66 -4.70 -8.41
N LEU A 12 1.29 -5.50 -7.56
CA LEU A 12 0.90 -5.64 -6.16
C LEU A 12 1.72 -4.67 -5.32
N ALA A 13 1.07 -3.64 -4.79
CA ALA A 13 1.71 -2.62 -3.98
C ALA A 13 1.60 -2.99 -2.50
N ALA A 14 2.73 -3.31 -1.86
CA ALA A 14 2.78 -3.47 -0.40
C ALA A 14 2.61 -2.10 0.27
N MET A 15 1.50 -1.92 0.98
CA MET A 15 1.11 -0.67 1.61
C MET A 15 1.18 -0.80 3.14
N SER A 16 2.18 -0.17 3.74
CA SER A 16 2.43 -0.24 5.18
C SER A 16 1.55 0.71 5.99
N GLY A 17 0.75 1.57 5.36
CA GLY A 17 0.04 2.68 5.99
C GLY A 17 0.85 3.99 6.02
N GLY A 18 2.13 3.92 5.65
CA GLY A 18 3.00 5.09 5.50
C GLY A 18 2.85 5.79 4.15
N VAL A 19 3.28 7.06 4.12
CA VAL A 19 3.19 7.95 2.94
C VAL A 19 3.96 7.41 1.74
N ASP A 20 5.18 6.88 1.94
CA ASP A 20 6.03 6.42 0.84
C ASP A 20 5.35 5.34 0.00
N SER A 21 4.74 4.35 0.68
CA SER A 21 4.02 3.26 0.01
C SER A 21 2.76 3.74 -0.73
N ALA A 22 2.05 4.73 -0.17
CA ALA A 22 0.89 5.33 -0.80
C ALA A 22 1.27 6.12 -2.06
N VAL A 23 2.32 6.94 -1.99
CA VAL A 23 2.81 7.72 -3.13
C VAL A 23 3.34 6.79 -4.22
N ALA A 24 4.08 5.73 -3.87
CA ALA A 24 4.53 4.74 -4.83
C ALA A 24 3.37 4.06 -5.58
N ALA A 25 2.32 3.65 -4.85
CA ALA A 25 1.12 3.08 -5.46
C ALA A 25 0.41 4.06 -6.39
N ALA A 26 0.24 5.31 -5.96
CA ALA A 26 -0.37 6.37 -6.77
C ALA A 26 0.42 6.63 -8.07
N ARG A 27 1.76 6.68 -7.98
CA ARG A 27 2.63 6.87 -9.16
C ARG A 27 2.53 5.69 -10.14
N ALA A 28 2.38 4.47 -9.66
CA ALA A 28 2.17 3.31 -10.52
C ALA A 28 0.81 3.38 -11.25
N VAL A 29 -0.25 3.87 -10.59
CA VAL A 29 -1.55 4.13 -11.22
C VAL A 29 -1.44 5.25 -12.27
N GLU A 30 -0.79 6.37 -11.94
CA GLU A 30 -0.55 7.48 -12.87
C GLU A 30 0.26 7.06 -14.11
N ALA A 31 1.17 6.10 -13.94
CA ALA A 31 1.92 5.49 -15.05
C ALA A 31 1.09 4.51 -15.90
N GLY A 32 -0.19 4.28 -15.56
CA GLY A 32 -1.13 3.44 -16.30
C GLY A 32 -1.05 1.96 -15.97
N HIS A 33 -0.50 1.57 -14.81
CA HIS A 33 -0.46 0.17 -14.39
C HIS A 33 -1.76 -0.29 -13.70
N ASP A 34 -2.02 -1.58 -13.75
CA ASP A 34 -3.11 -2.24 -13.02
C ASP A 34 -2.62 -2.55 -11.60
N VAL A 35 -2.97 -1.68 -10.65
CA VAL A 35 -2.42 -1.70 -9.28
C VAL A 35 -3.46 -2.24 -8.30
N THR A 36 -3.03 -3.19 -7.46
CA THR A 36 -3.77 -3.66 -6.28
C THR A 36 -2.92 -3.45 -5.04
N GLY A 37 -3.49 -2.78 -4.02
CA GLY A 37 -2.84 -2.60 -2.73
C GLY A 37 -2.97 -3.83 -1.85
N VAL A 38 -1.92 -4.14 -1.08
CA VAL A 38 -1.95 -5.17 -0.04
C VAL A 38 -1.25 -4.69 1.22
N HIS A 39 -1.89 -4.85 2.37
CA HIS A 39 -1.22 -4.72 3.66
C HIS A 39 -0.88 -6.11 4.19
N LEU A 40 0.40 -6.34 4.50
CA LEU A 40 0.89 -7.60 5.04
C LEU A 40 0.90 -7.49 6.57
N ALA A 41 0.01 -8.19 7.26
CA ALA A 41 -0.15 -8.16 8.71
C ALA A 41 0.88 -9.04 9.43
N LEU A 42 2.17 -8.83 9.16
CA LEU A 42 3.24 -9.74 9.61
C LEU A 42 3.62 -9.59 11.09
N SER A 43 2.90 -8.77 11.87
CA SER A 43 3.19 -8.57 13.29
C SER A 43 2.70 -9.75 14.11
N ALA A 44 3.58 -10.29 14.96
CA ALA A 44 3.19 -11.29 15.96
C ALA A 44 2.23 -10.73 17.03
N ASN A 45 2.08 -9.40 17.13
CA ASN A 45 1.13 -8.75 18.02
C ASN A 45 0.46 -7.53 17.32
N PRO A 46 -0.54 -7.78 16.45
CA PRO A 46 -1.18 -6.74 15.64
C PRO A 46 -2.07 -5.79 16.47
N GLN A 47 -2.42 -6.18 17.69
CA GLN A 47 -3.23 -5.39 18.63
C GLN A 47 -2.38 -4.38 19.43
N SER A 48 -1.05 -4.45 19.34
CA SER A 48 -0.20 -3.45 19.98
C SER A 48 -0.42 -2.08 19.33
N PHE A 49 -0.92 -1.13 20.13
CA PHE A 49 -1.00 0.27 19.73
C PHE A 49 0.41 0.82 19.47
N ARG A 50 0.53 1.95 18.77
CA ARG A 50 1.79 2.68 18.59
C ARG A 50 2.37 3.28 19.89
N THR A 51 2.49 2.48 20.95
CA THR A 51 3.28 2.80 22.14
C THR A 51 4.65 2.14 22.01
N GLY A 52 5.57 2.83 21.34
CA GLY A 52 7.00 2.49 21.35
C GLY A 52 7.52 1.62 20.20
N ALA A 53 6.66 0.99 19.40
CA ALA A 53 7.10 0.23 18.23
C ALA A 53 7.02 1.07 16.96
N ARG A 54 8.17 1.31 16.31
CA ARG A 54 8.25 1.55 14.86
C ARG A 54 7.94 0.25 14.10
N GLY A 55 6.91 -0.47 14.53
CA GLY A 55 6.49 -1.73 13.95
C GLY A 55 5.49 -1.42 12.86
N CYS A 56 5.91 -1.56 11.61
CA CYS A 56 4.98 -1.82 10.53
C CYS A 56 4.03 -2.95 10.98
N CYS A 57 2.74 -2.87 10.63
CA CYS A 57 1.73 -3.92 10.78
C CYS A 57 0.86 -3.87 12.06
N THR A 58 0.52 -2.68 12.56
CA THR A 58 -0.60 -2.52 13.50
C THR A 58 -1.95 -2.48 12.78
N ILE A 59 -3.06 -2.68 13.50
CA ILE A 59 -4.42 -2.47 12.96
C ILE A 59 -4.59 -1.03 12.44
N GLU A 60 -3.95 -0.06 13.09
CA GLU A 60 -4.01 1.35 12.72
C GLU A 60 -3.33 1.58 11.36
N ASP A 61 -2.16 0.98 11.16
CA ASP A 61 -1.42 1.03 9.90
C ASP A 61 -2.22 0.39 8.73
N SER A 62 -2.90 -0.73 8.99
CA SER A 62 -3.79 -1.36 8.01
C SER A 62 -4.95 -0.45 7.60
N ARG A 63 -5.52 0.28 8.57
CA ARG A 63 -6.57 1.28 8.30
C ARG A 63 -6.03 2.47 7.51
N ASP A 64 -4.83 2.94 7.83
CA ASP A 64 -4.17 4.01 7.08
C ASP A 64 -3.91 3.60 5.63
N ALA A 65 -3.46 2.36 5.43
CA ALA A 65 -3.25 1.79 4.11
C ALA A 65 -4.57 1.66 3.31
N ARG A 66 -5.66 1.21 3.95
CA ARG A 66 -7.01 1.19 3.36
C ARG A 66 -7.44 2.60 2.93
N ARG A 67 -7.35 3.59 3.82
CA ARG A 67 -7.74 4.98 3.52
C ARG A 67 -6.96 5.54 2.33
N ALA A 68 -5.66 5.27 2.26
CA ALA A 68 -4.85 5.67 1.12
C ALA A 68 -5.30 4.97 -0.18
N ALA A 69 -5.55 3.66 -0.15
CA ALA A 69 -6.04 2.91 -1.30
C ALA A 69 -7.41 3.41 -1.81
N ASP A 70 -8.32 3.76 -0.90
CA ASP A 70 -9.64 4.32 -1.24
C ASP A 70 -9.51 5.68 -1.95
N VAL A 71 -8.59 6.53 -1.51
CA VAL A 71 -8.30 7.82 -2.16
C VAL A 71 -7.67 7.63 -3.54
N ILE A 72 -6.77 6.65 -3.69
CA ILE A 72 -6.12 6.32 -4.96
C ILE A 72 -7.11 5.65 -5.92
N GLY A 73 -8.15 4.99 -5.41
CA GLY A 73 -9.15 4.28 -6.21
C GLY A 73 -8.70 2.90 -6.66
N ILE A 74 -7.86 2.21 -5.86
CA ILE A 74 -7.36 0.86 -6.16
C ILE A 74 -7.98 -0.21 -5.25
N PRO A 75 -8.14 -1.47 -5.73
CA PRO A 75 -8.49 -2.58 -4.86
C PRO A 75 -7.48 -2.74 -3.74
N PHE A 76 -7.94 -3.13 -2.55
CA PHE A 76 -7.05 -3.33 -1.40
C PHE A 76 -7.46 -4.52 -0.55
N TYR A 77 -6.46 -5.31 -0.17
CA TYR A 77 -6.57 -6.50 0.66
C TYR A 77 -5.66 -6.41 1.88
N VAL A 78 -6.06 -7.09 2.95
CA VAL A 78 -5.18 -7.37 4.08
C VAL A 78 -4.85 -8.85 4.01
N TRP A 79 -3.56 -9.18 4.09
CA TRP A 79 -3.07 -10.55 4.10
C TRP A 79 -2.34 -10.80 5.42
N ASP A 80 -2.79 -11.81 6.15
CA ASP A 80 -2.20 -12.30 7.40
C ASP A 80 -1.57 -13.68 7.13
#